data_AF-A0A0A1CLB5-F1
#
_entry.id   AF-A0A0A1CLB5-F1
#
_cell.length_a   1.000
_cell.length_b   1.000
_cell.length_c   1.000
_cell.angle_alpha   90.00
_cell.angle_beta   90.00
_cell.angle_gamma   90.00
#
_symmetry.space_group_name_H-M   'P 1'
#
loop_
_entity.id
_entity.type
_entity.pdbx_description
1 polymer ?
#
loop_
_entity_poly.entity_id
_entity_poly.type
_entity_poly.pdbx_seq_one_letter_code
_entity_poly.pdbx_strand_id
1 'polypeptide(L)'
;YDWDVVNEPYSEKDIMAILGNEVMADWFKRTRQNDRDVKLYLNDYGILSGGGINKAKQDYYYNLVQYIDDLGGGVDGLGIQSH
;
A
#
# COMPACT_ATOMS: atom_id res chain seq x y z
N TYR A 1 3.70 -10.34 -14.32
CA TYR A 1 3.63 -10.91 -12.97
C TYR A 1 3.72 -9.73 -12.02
N ASP A 2 2.84 -9.67 -11.02
CA ASP A 2 2.67 -8.52 -10.14
C ASP A 2 2.66 -9.00 -8.68
N TRP A 3 3.07 -8.14 -7.75
CA TRP A 3 3.07 -8.41 -6.32
C TRP A 3 2.25 -7.37 -5.56
N ASP A 4 1.32 -7.84 -4.73
CA ASP A 4 0.74 -7.05 -3.65
C ASP A 4 1.74 -7.08 -2.48
N VAL A 5 2.61 -6.06 -2.40
CA VAL A 5 3.67 -6.00 -1.38
C VAL A 5 3.07 -5.76 0.00
N VAL A 6 1.94 -5.06 0.07
CA VAL A 6 1.15 -4.82 1.29
C VAL A 6 -0.32 -4.99 0.94
N ASN A 7 -1.04 -5.75 1.78
CA ASN A 7 -2.48 -6.00 1.66
C ASN A 7 -3.22 -5.45 2.90
N GLU A 8 -4.24 -4.62 2.68
CA GLU A 8 -5.22 -4.15 3.68
C GLU A 8 -4.69 -3.38 4.91
N PRO A 9 -3.73 -2.44 4.76
CA PRO A 9 -3.11 -1.75 5.90
C PRO A 9 -4.06 -0.79 6.65
N TYR A 10 -5.20 -0.44 6.05
CA TYR A 10 -6.23 0.34 6.73
C TYR A 10 -6.89 -0.43 7.87
N SER A 11 -7.11 -1.74 7.67
CA SER A 11 -7.81 -2.63 8.58
C SER A 11 -6.84 -3.41 9.46
N GLU A 12 -5.74 -3.89 8.90
CA GLU A 12 -4.76 -4.73 9.57
C GLU A 12 -3.53 -3.91 9.99
N LYS A 13 -3.26 -3.80 11.30
CA LYS A 13 -2.24 -2.86 11.82
C LYS A 13 -1.22 -3.47 12.77
N ASP A 14 -1.34 -4.74 13.11
CA ASP A 14 -0.56 -5.35 14.21
C ASP A 14 0.96 -5.26 13.97
N ILE A 15 1.42 -5.54 12.75
CA ILE A 15 2.84 -5.46 12.41
C ILE A 15 3.34 -4.02 12.41
N MET A 16 2.56 -3.09 11.86
CA MET A 16 2.92 -1.67 11.82
C MET A 16 2.89 -1.03 13.22
N ALA A 17 2.06 -1.53 14.13
CA ALA A 17 2.05 -1.09 15.52
C ALA A 17 3.33 -1.47 16.28
N ILE A 18 4.00 -2.54 15.87
CA ILE A 18 5.26 -3.00 16.48
C ILE A 18 6.47 -2.36 15.81
N LEU A 19 6.48 -2.31 14.48
CA LEU A 19 7.64 -1.94 13.67
C LEU A 19 7.63 -0.49 13.16
N GLY A 20 6.51 0.20 13.30
CA GLY A 20 6.28 1.49 12.64
C GLY A 20 5.79 1.33 11.20
N ASN A 21 5.24 2.40 10.63
CA ASN A 21 4.72 2.40 9.25
C ASN A 21 5.85 2.37 8.21
N GLU A 22 7.05 2.82 8.57
CA GLU A 22 8.24 2.84 7.71
C GLU A 22 8.64 1.46 7.20
N VAL A 23 8.27 0.40 7.93
CA VAL A 23 8.54 -0.99 7.53
C VAL A 23 7.91 -1.32 6.16
N MET A 24 6.80 -0.67 5.82
CA MET A 24 6.15 -0.84 4.52
C MET A 24 7.08 -0.34 3.40
N ALA A 25 7.69 0.83 3.55
CA ALA A 25 8.64 1.34 2.55
C ALA A 25 9.87 0.41 2.41
N ASP A 26 10.32 -0.19 3.50
CA ASP A 26 11.41 -1.16 3.48
C ASP A 26 11.04 -2.45 2.74
N TRP A 27 9.79 -2.92 2.84
CA TRP A 27 9.32 -4.06 2.06
C TRP A 27 9.32 -3.74 0.57
N PHE A 28 8.81 -2.58 0.16
CA PHE A 28 8.84 -2.15 -1.25
C PHE A 28 10.27 -2.08 -1.80
N LYS A 29 11.21 -1.47 -1.05
CA LYS A 29 12.63 -1.43 -1.42
C LYS A 29 13.22 -2.83 -1.59
N ARG A 30 12.96 -3.72 -0.64
CA ARG A 30 13.46 -5.11 -0.67
C ARG A 30 12.90 -5.87 -1.85
N THR A 31 11.60 -5.74 -2.14
CA THR A 31 11.00 -6.40 -3.31
C THR A 31 11.63 -5.88 -4.58
N ARG A 32 11.77 -4.56 -4.75
CA ARG A 32 12.45 -3.97 -5.92
C ARG A 32 13.89 -4.46 -6.09
N GLN A 33 14.63 -4.64 -4.99
CA GLN A 33 16.01 -5.13 -5.04
C GLN A 33 16.10 -6.59 -5.50
N ASN A 34 15.13 -7.42 -5.13
CA ASN A 34 15.14 -8.86 -5.44
C ASN A 34 14.43 -9.19 -6.76
N ASP A 35 13.45 -8.38 -7.15
CA ASP A 35 12.70 -8.54 -8.41
C ASP A 35 12.46 -7.15 -9.03
N ARG A 36 13.35 -6.80 -9.96
CA ARG A 36 13.43 -5.42 -10.49
C ARG A 36 12.37 -5.10 -11.52
N ASP A 37 11.83 -6.11 -12.19
CA ASP A 37 10.98 -5.94 -13.38
C ASP A 37 9.49 -6.10 -13.09
N VAL A 38 9.12 -6.53 -11.89
CA VAL A 38 7.71 -6.63 -11.46
C VAL A 38 7.16 -5.29 -11.04
N LYS A 39 5.85 -5.13 -11.21
CA LYS A 39 5.12 -3.98 -10.65
C LYS A 39 4.76 -4.26 -9.20
N LEU A 40 4.99 -3.27 -8.35
CA LEU A 40 4.74 -3.34 -6.91
C LEU A 40 3.45 -2.58 -6.57
N TYR A 41 2.46 -3.31 -6.06
CA TYR A 41 1.15 -2.77 -5.74
C TYR A 41 0.94 -2.65 -4.23
N LEU A 42 0.31 -1.55 -3.83
CA LEU A 42 -0.40 -1.45 -2.55
C LEU A 42 -1.86 -1.82 -2.82
N ASN A 43 -2.41 -2.80 -2.10
CA ASN A 43 -3.75 -3.31 -2.35
C ASN A 43 -4.69 -3.23 -1.14
N ASP A 44 -5.93 -2.78 -1.33
CA ASP A 44 -6.96 -2.66 -0.28
C ASP A 44 -8.38 -2.66 -0.92
N TYR A 45 -9.40 -3.01 -0.12
CA TYR A 45 -10.79 -3.12 -0.54
C TYR A 45 -11.58 -1.85 -0.25
N GLY A 46 -12.75 -1.66 -0.86
CA GLY A 46 -13.68 -0.60 -0.45
C GLY A 46 -13.17 0.84 -0.58
N ILE A 47 -12.10 1.06 -1.35
CA ILE A 47 -11.60 2.41 -1.68
C ILE A 47 -12.65 3.20 -2.48
N LEU A 48 -13.35 2.50 -3.40
CA LEU A 48 -14.40 3.06 -4.25
C LEU A 48 -15.82 2.66 -3.81
N SER A 49 -15.98 1.86 -2.75
CA SER A 49 -17.30 1.37 -2.33
C SER A 49 -18.19 2.53 -1.84
N GLY A 50 -19.50 2.34 -1.99
CA GLY A 50 -20.49 3.36 -1.63
C GLY A 50 -20.51 4.59 -2.53
N GLY A 51 -19.96 4.53 -3.76
CA GLY A 51 -19.92 5.68 -4.67
C GLY A 51 -18.81 6.69 -4.36
N GLY A 52 -17.74 6.24 -3.72
CA GLY A 52 -16.61 7.09 -3.33
C GLY A 52 -16.86 7.95 -2.08
N ILE A 53 -17.87 7.61 -1.28
CA ILE A 53 -18.25 8.39 -0.08
C ILE A 53 -17.29 8.16 1.10
N ASN A 54 -16.52 7.07 1.09
CA ASN A 54 -15.56 6.76 2.16
C ASN A 54 -14.24 7.57 2.01
N LYS A 55 -14.35 8.88 2.10
CA LYS A 55 -13.24 9.82 1.96
C LYS A 55 -12.12 9.57 2.98
N ALA A 56 -12.45 9.12 4.19
CA ALA A 56 -11.45 8.79 5.21
C ALA A 56 -10.53 7.65 4.78
N LYS A 57 -11.06 6.59 4.15
CA LYS A 57 -10.26 5.49 3.63
C LYS A 57 -9.44 5.92 2.41
N GLN A 58 -10.02 6.74 1.53
CA GLN A 58 -9.31 7.31 0.37
C GLN A 58 -8.14 8.20 0.79
N ASP A 59 -8.37 9.12 1.73
CA ASP A 59 -7.34 10.03 2.25
C ASP A 59 -6.22 9.23 2.96
N TYR A 60 -6.58 8.22 3.77
CA TYR A 60 -5.60 7.32 4.37
C TYR A 60 -4.73 6.64 3.30
N TYR A 61 -5.36 6.09 2.26
CA TYR A 61 -4.66 5.36 1.21
C TYR A 61 -3.74 6.27 0.41
N TYR A 62 -4.22 7.46 0.04
CA TYR A 62 -3.43 8.48 -0.63
C TYR A 62 -2.21 8.89 0.21
N ASN A 63 -2.42 9.19 1.49
CA ASN A 63 -1.34 9.59 2.40
C ASN A 63 -0.33 8.46 2.62
N LEU A 64 -0.78 7.20 2.66
CA LEU A 64 0.09 6.05 2.82
C LEU A 64 0.99 5.84 1.59
N VAL A 65 0.45 5.99 0.38
CA VAL A 65 1.25 5.91 -0.85
C VAL A 65 2.31 7.01 -0.87
N GLN A 66 1.92 8.25 -0.58
CA GLN A 66 2.88 9.36 -0.48
C GLN A 66 3.97 9.08 0.55
N TYR A 67 3.60 8.58 1.73
CA TYR A 67 4.55 8.25 2.79
C TYR A 67 5.55 7.16 2.36
N ILE A 68 5.09 6.11 1.68
CA ILE A 68 5.97 5.04 1.17
C ILE A 68 6.93 5.58 0.10
N ASP A 69 6.44 6.42 -0.82
CA ASP A 69 7.25 7.00 -1.88
C ASP A 69 8.26 8.04 -1.38
N ASP A 70 7.88 8.88 -0.41
CA ASP A 70 8.77 9.85 0.24
C ASP A 70 9.95 9.15 0.95
N LEU A 71 9.72 7.93 1.43
CA LEU A 71 10.75 7.07 2.01
C LEU A 71 11.54 6.27 0.96
N GLY A 72 11.21 6.37 -0.32
CA GLY A 72 11.89 5.70 -1.43
C GLY A 72 11.40 4.27 -1.71
N GLY A 73 10.16 3.94 -1.34
CA GLY A 73 9.54 2.64 -1.63
C GLY A 73 9.28 2.42 -3.12
N GLY A 74 8.75 3.42 -3.83
CA GLY A 74 8.50 3.35 -5.27
C GLY A 74 7.31 2.45 -5.61
N VAL A 75 6.11 2.89 -5.22
CA VAL A 75 4.84 2.20 -5.52
C VAL A 75 4.49 2.39 -7.00
N ASP A 76 4.27 1.29 -7.73
CA ASP A 76 3.95 1.36 -9.18
C ASP A 76 2.45 1.42 -9.45
N GLY A 77 1.62 0.98 -8.50
CA GLY A 77 0.19 0.96 -8.71
C GLY A 77 -0.62 0.66 -7.45
N LEU A 78 -1.93 0.89 -7.58
CA LEU A 78 -2.90 0.68 -6.52
C LEU A 78 -3.85 -0.45 -6.92
N GLY A 79 -3.89 -1.51 -6.12
CA GLY A 79 -4.88 -2.56 -6.20
C GLY A 79 -6.18 -2.10 -5.53
N ILE A 80 -7.28 -2.15 -6.28
CA ILE A 80 -8.63 -1.84 -5.78
C ILE A 80 -9.41 -3.15 -5.79
N GLN A 81 -9.44 -3.85 -4.66
CA GLN A 81 -10.29 -5.03 -4.53
C GLN A 81 -11.75 -4.57 -4.50
N SER A 82 -12.51 -4.89 -5.55
CA SER A 82 -13.90 -4.46 -5.75
C SER A 82 -14.90 -5.24 -4.89
N HIS A 83 -14.52 -5.53 -3.64
CA HIS A 83 -15.38 -6.07 -2.59
C HIS A 83 -16.21 -4.97 -1.92
#